data_AF-A0A380P8K8-F1
#
_entry.id   AF-A0A380P8K8-F1
#
_cell.length_a   1.000
_cell.length_b   1.000
_cell.length_c   1.000
_cell.angle_alpha   90.00
_cell.angle_beta   90.00
_cell.angle_gamma   90.00
#
_symmetry.space_group_name_H-M   'P 1'
#
loop_
_entity.id
_entity.type
_entity.pdbx_description
1 polymer ?
#
loop_
_entity_poly.entity_id
_entity_poly.type
_entity_poly.pdbx_seq_one_letter_code
_entity_poly.pdbx_strand_id
1 'polypeptide(L)'
;MTKKQVFGHKNPDTDTVASAMAAAYLLNQAYGEEAQAMAQGEPNAETKFALDHFGLDALPIATAADTDEVVLVDHNEAGQSIDNFADVTVAGVYDHHKLDFKSNAPLWFTNKPLGSVSTILYYEFQNENVEIPTALAGMMASAIISDTLL
;
A
#
# COMPACT_ATOMS: atom_id res chain seq x y z
N MET A 1 16.59 11.38 -4.67
CA MET A 1 16.41 10.79 -3.32
C MET A 1 16.46 9.27 -3.50
N THR A 2 16.34 8.44 -2.47
CA THR A 2 16.32 6.98 -2.70
C THR A 2 14.94 6.58 -3.21
N LYS A 3 14.88 5.95 -4.38
CA LYS A 3 13.62 5.44 -4.95
C LYS A 3 13.08 4.33 -4.06
N LYS A 4 11.78 4.34 -3.77
CA LYS A 4 11.07 3.34 -2.97
C LYS A 4 9.97 2.70 -3.80
N GLN A 5 9.74 1.40 -3.59
CA GLN A 5 8.55 0.73 -4.11
C GLN A 5 7.59 0.38 -2.98
N VAL A 6 6.31 0.60 -3.23
CA VAL A 6 5.24 0.31 -2.28
C VAL A 6 4.49 -0.93 -2.74
N PHE A 7 4.46 -1.97 -1.91
CA PHE A 7 3.84 -3.25 -2.23
C PHE A 7 2.79 -3.63 -1.18
N GLY A 8 1.63 -4.11 -1.64
CA GLY A 8 0.75 -4.94 -0.80
C GLY A 8 1.09 -6.42 -0.90
N HIS A 9 0.22 -7.31 -0.42
CA HIS A 9 0.51 -8.75 -0.39
C HIS A 9 0.38 -9.42 -1.77
N LYS A 10 0.85 -10.67 -1.85
CA LYS A 10 0.61 -11.59 -2.97
C LYS A 10 -0.89 -11.83 -3.15
N ASN A 11 -1.33 -12.01 -4.40
CA ASN A 11 -2.75 -12.10 -4.76
C ASN A 11 -3.52 -10.85 -4.31
N PRO A 12 -3.22 -9.68 -4.90
CA PRO A 12 -3.70 -8.40 -4.40
C PRO A 12 -5.24 -8.31 -4.44
N ASP A 13 -5.82 -7.81 -3.37
CA ASP A 13 -7.21 -7.40 -3.30
C ASP A 13 -7.36 -5.87 -3.44
N THR A 14 -8.56 -5.37 -3.19
CA THR A 14 -8.87 -3.96 -3.38
C THR A 14 -8.15 -3.07 -2.37
N ASP A 15 -8.00 -3.48 -1.10
CA ASP A 15 -7.27 -2.66 -0.12
C ASP A 15 -5.77 -2.67 -0.36
N THR A 16 -5.18 -3.82 -0.70
CA THR A 16 -3.77 -3.87 -1.10
C THR A 16 -3.47 -2.90 -2.25
N VAL A 17 -4.29 -2.86 -3.30
CA VAL A 17 -4.05 -1.96 -4.45
C VAL A 17 -4.31 -0.50 -4.08
N ALA A 18 -5.42 -0.20 -3.41
CA ALA A 18 -5.78 1.16 -3.01
C ALA A 18 -4.75 1.75 -2.04
N SER A 19 -4.33 0.97 -1.05
CA SER A 19 -3.36 1.37 -0.05
C SER A 19 -1.98 1.56 -0.65
N ALA A 20 -1.56 0.77 -1.64
CA ALA A 20 -0.29 0.99 -2.32
C ALA A 20 -0.29 2.32 -3.09
N MET A 21 -1.38 2.61 -3.83
CA MET A 21 -1.57 3.90 -4.51
C MET A 21 -1.56 5.07 -3.51
N ALA A 22 -2.30 4.93 -2.41
CA ALA A 22 -2.47 5.97 -1.40
C ALA A 22 -1.17 6.25 -0.63
N ALA A 23 -0.45 5.21 -0.20
CA ALA A 23 0.82 5.35 0.49
C ALA A 23 1.89 5.95 -0.42
N ALA A 24 2.01 5.50 -1.68
CA ALA A 24 2.96 6.09 -2.62
C ALA A 24 2.67 7.58 -2.86
N TYR A 25 1.40 7.95 -3.05
CA TYR A 25 1.00 9.35 -3.21
C TYR A 25 1.32 10.17 -1.96
N LEU A 26 0.96 9.69 -0.76
CA LEU A 26 1.26 10.35 0.51
C LEU A 26 2.76 10.58 0.68
N LEU A 27 3.58 9.55 0.46
CA LEU A 27 5.04 9.63 0.59
C LEU A 27 5.63 10.71 -0.32
N ASN A 28 5.15 10.77 -1.56
CA ASN A 28 5.60 11.76 -2.54
C ASN A 28 5.17 13.19 -2.16
N GLN A 29 3.95 13.37 -1.65
CA GLN A 29 3.41 14.71 -1.34
C GLN A 29 3.87 15.25 0.02
N ALA A 30 3.86 14.44 1.07
CA ALA A 30 4.17 14.86 2.43
C ALA A 30 5.69 14.93 2.68
N TYR A 31 6.44 13.97 2.15
CA TYR A 31 7.85 13.76 2.51
C TYR A 31 8.82 13.98 1.35
N GLY A 32 8.31 14.28 0.15
CA GLY A 32 9.13 14.53 -1.04
C GLY A 32 9.88 13.29 -1.54
N GLU A 33 9.42 12.10 -1.19
CA GLU A 33 10.05 10.83 -1.56
C GLU A 33 9.90 10.53 -3.07
N GLU A 34 10.61 9.52 -3.56
CA GLU A 34 10.43 8.96 -4.91
C GLU A 34 9.78 7.57 -4.80
N ALA A 35 8.51 7.52 -4.40
CA ALA A 35 7.75 6.30 -4.16
C ALA A 35 6.88 5.90 -5.36
N GLN A 36 6.96 4.62 -5.75
CA GLN A 36 6.16 4.02 -6.82
C GLN A 36 5.31 2.87 -6.27
N ALA A 37 3.99 2.94 -6.46
CA ALA A 37 3.07 1.86 -6.13
C ALA A 37 3.20 0.70 -7.13
N MET A 38 3.26 -0.52 -6.62
CA MET A 38 3.41 -1.76 -7.39
C MET A 38 2.42 -2.81 -6.90
N ALA A 39 2.02 -3.73 -7.77
CA ALA A 39 1.21 -4.89 -7.42
C ALA A 39 1.99 -6.20 -7.59
N GLN A 40 1.72 -7.20 -6.76
CA GLN A 40 2.30 -8.54 -6.88
C GLN A 40 1.48 -9.49 -7.77
N GLY A 41 0.47 -8.98 -8.47
CA GLY A 41 -0.40 -9.74 -9.36
C GLY A 41 -1.41 -8.87 -10.08
N GLU A 42 -2.18 -9.48 -10.98
CA GLU A 42 -3.30 -8.82 -11.67
C GLU A 42 -4.41 -8.45 -10.68
N PRO A 43 -5.11 -7.31 -10.87
CA PRO A 43 -6.25 -6.96 -10.05
C PRO A 43 -7.37 -8.00 -10.21
N ASN A 44 -8.04 -8.34 -9.11
CA ASN A 44 -9.23 -9.17 -9.17
C ASN A 44 -10.41 -8.40 -9.81
N ALA A 45 -11.56 -9.05 -10.00
CA ALA A 45 -12.71 -8.43 -10.67
C ALA A 45 -13.30 -7.23 -9.92
N GLU A 46 -13.29 -7.25 -8.59
CA GLU A 46 -13.77 -6.15 -7.73
C GLU A 46 -12.82 -4.96 -7.82
N THR A 47 -11.51 -5.20 -7.66
CA THR A 47 -10.49 -4.17 -7.78
C THR A 47 -10.50 -3.56 -9.17
N LYS A 48 -10.62 -4.37 -10.21
CA LYS A 48 -10.75 -3.89 -11.59
C LYS A 48 -11.97 -2.99 -11.77
N PHE A 49 -13.11 -3.37 -11.21
CA PHE A 49 -14.32 -2.54 -11.25
C PHE A 49 -14.08 -1.16 -10.62
N ALA A 50 -13.45 -1.10 -9.45
CA ALA A 50 -13.13 0.16 -8.78
C ALA A 50 -12.15 1.02 -9.61
N LEU A 51 -11.09 0.41 -10.13
CA LEU A 51 -10.12 1.08 -11.02
C LEU A 51 -10.81 1.69 -12.24
N ASP A 52 -11.61 0.88 -12.96
CA ASP A 52 -12.37 1.33 -14.14
C ASP A 52 -13.34 2.46 -13.77
N HIS A 53 -14.03 2.35 -12.63
CA HIS A 53 -15.02 3.33 -12.17
C HIS A 53 -14.41 4.70 -11.89
N PHE A 54 -13.23 4.73 -11.27
CA PHE A 54 -12.52 5.97 -10.93
C PHE A 54 -11.51 6.42 -12.00
N GLY A 55 -11.44 5.70 -13.13
CA GLY A 55 -10.55 6.04 -14.24
C GLY A 55 -9.06 5.94 -13.88
N LEU A 56 -8.71 4.98 -13.02
CA LEU A 56 -7.34 4.71 -12.60
C LEU A 56 -6.76 3.53 -13.38
N ASP A 57 -5.49 3.65 -13.76
CA ASP A 57 -4.75 2.54 -14.36
C ASP A 57 -4.40 1.48 -13.30
N ALA A 58 -4.36 0.22 -13.72
CA ALA A 58 -3.83 -0.85 -12.89
C ALA A 58 -2.35 -0.60 -12.56
N LEU A 59 -1.93 -0.98 -11.36
CA LEU A 59 -0.53 -0.85 -10.94
C LEU A 59 0.40 -1.71 -11.80
N PRO A 60 1.63 -1.25 -12.08
CA PRO A 60 2.66 -2.10 -12.66
C PRO A 60 2.89 -3.34 -11.78
N ILE A 61 3.00 -4.50 -12.42
CA ILE A 61 3.16 -5.77 -11.73
C ILE A 61 4.64 -6.09 -11.57
N ALA A 62 5.06 -6.39 -10.34
CA ALA A 62 6.38 -6.92 -10.03
C ALA A 62 6.30 -7.85 -8.82
N THR A 63 6.92 -9.04 -8.93
CA THR A 63 7.02 -9.99 -7.80
C THR A 63 8.33 -9.83 -7.02
N ALA A 64 9.25 -8.97 -7.48
CA ALA A 64 10.48 -8.63 -6.81
C ALA A 64 10.72 -7.12 -6.94
N ALA A 65 11.30 -6.51 -5.90
CA ALA A 65 11.63 -5.09 -5.93
C ALA A 65 12.88 -4.82 -6.78
N ASP A 66 12.89 -3.67 -7.45
CA ASP A 66 14.03 -3.12 -8.18
C ASP A 66 14.73 -1.97 -7.44
N THR A 67 14.33 -1.73 -6.19
CA THR A 67 14.91 -0.73 -5.27
C THR A 67 15.43 -1.37 -3.98
N ASP A 68 16.42 -0.71 -3.36
CA ASP A 68 16.99 -1.16 -2.07
C ASP A 68 16.00 -1.02 -0.91
N GLU A 69 15.08 -0.06 -0.99
CA GLU A 69 14.08 0.21 0.03
C GLU A 69 12.65 -0.04 -0.47
N VAL A 70 11.83 -0.64 0.38
CA VAL A 70 10.40 -0.88 0.14
C VAL A 70 9.53 -0.39 1.28
N VAL A 71 8.28 -0.09 0.98
CA VAL A 71 7.22 0.14 1.95
C VAL A 71 6.16 -0.93 1.76
N LEU A 72 5.73 -1.55 2.85
CA LEU A 72 4.64 -2.53 2.82
C LEU A 72 3.34 -1.88 3.22
N VAL A 73 2.27 -2.25 2.53
CA VAL A 73 0.90 -1.98 2.94
C VAL A 73 0.17 -3.30 3.11
N ASP A 74 -0.78 -3.36 4.04
CA ASP A 74 -1.77 -4.43 4.11
C ASP A 74 -1.20 -5.84 4.37
N HIS A 75 0.08 -5.93 4.71
CA HIS A 75 0.72 -7.13 5.21
C HIS A 75 2.06 -6.80 5.87
N ASN A 76 2.53 -7.76 6.65
CA ASN A 76 3.87 -7.73 7.26
C ASN A 76 4.58 -9.10 7.25
N GLU A 77 3.87 -10.18 6.92
CA GLU A 77 4.44 -11.53 6.95
C GLU A 77 5.29 -11.80 5.69
N ALA A 78 6.54 -12.23 5.86
CA ALA A 78 7.47 -12.47 4.75
C ALA A 78 6.93 -13.43 3.68
N GLY A 79 6.13 -14.43 4.08
CA GLY A 79 5.51 -15.39 3.16
C GLY A 79 4.47 -14.78 2.22
N GLN A 80 3.95 -13.61 2.55
CA GLN A 80 2.96 -12.86 1.75
C GLN A 80 3.62 -11.76 0.90
N SER A 81 4.90 -11.47 1.13
CA SER A 81 5.61 -10.37 0.48
C SER A 81 6.35 -10.79 -0.79
N ILE A 82 7.03 -9.81 -1.41
CA ILE A 82 7.84 -9.96 -2.62
C ILE A 82 8.90 -11.05 -2.50
N ASP A 83 9.28 -11.64 -3.63
CA ASP A 83 10.16 -12.81 -3.70
C ASP A 83 11.57 -12.55 -3.16
N ASN A 84 12.09 -11.33 -3.36
CA ASN A 84 13.38 -10.88 -2.83
C ASN A 84 13.24 -10.11 -1.50
N PHE A 85 12.23 -10.40 -0.69
CA PHE A 85 11.99 -9.72 0.60
C PHE A 85 13.21 -9.72 1.53
N ALA A 86 14.01 -10.80 1.51
CA ALA A 86 15.22 -10.91 2.33
C ALA A 86 16.38 -10.00 1.87
N ASP A 87 16.31 -9.47 0.65
CA ASP A 87 17.36 -8.68 0.01
C ASP A 87 17.08 -7.16 0.07
N VAL A 88 15.92 -6.76 0.55
CA VAL A 88 15.49 -5.35 0.63
C VAL A 88 15.43 -4.83 2.06
N THR A 89 15.50 -3.51 2.20
CA THR A 89 15.24 -2.82 3.47
C THR A 89 13.79 -2.37 3.51
N VAL A 90 13.03 -2.82 4.52
CA VAL A 90 11.67 -2.32 4.75
C VAL A 90 11.76 -0.99 5.49
N ALA A 91 11.47 0.11 4.80
CA ALA A 91 11.50 1.46 5.34
C ALA A 91 10.20 1.84 6.06
N GLY A 92 9.08 1.21 5.68
CA GLY A 92 7.76 1.51 6.22
C GLY A 92 6.79 0.34 6.15
N VAL A 93 5.87 0.26 7.11
CA VAL A 93 4.71 -0.66 7.09
C VAL A 93 3.45 0.07 7.52
N TYR A 94 2.38 -0.06 6.75
CA TYR A 94 1.00 0.34 7.13
C TYR A 94 0.11 -0.90 7.07
N ASP A 95 -0.41 -1.37 8.20
CA ASP A 95 -1.13 -2.65 8.24
C ASP A 95 -2.24 -2.67 9.29
N HIS A 96 -3.19 -3.58 9.16
CA HIS A 96 -4.24 -3.85 10.14
C HIS A 96 -4.32 -5.33 10.58
N HIS A 97 -3.46 -6.19 10.01
CA HIS A 97 -3.37 -7.60 10.35
C HIS A 97 -2.58 -7.87 11.64
N LYS A 98 -2.58 -9.14 12.05
CA LYS A 98 -1.68 -9.66 13.10
C LYS A 98 -0.21 -9.44 12.70
N LEU A 99 0.66 -9.32 13.70
CA LEU A 99 2.09 -9.10 13.48
C LEU A 99 2.88 -10.42 13.52
N ASP A 100 3.64 -10.67 12.45
CA ASP A 100 4.74 -11.64 12.37
C ASP A 100 5.85 -11.05 11.48
N PHE A 101 6.42 -9.94 11.95
CA PHE A 101 7.45 -9.17 11.25
C PHE A 101 8.73 -9.07 12.09
N LYS A 102 9.88 -9.10 11.42
CA LYS A 102 11.19 -8.93 12.04
C LYS A 102 12.02 -7.96 11.21
N SER A 103 12.65 -7.00 11.89
CA SER A 103 13.62 -6.08 11.29
C SER A 103 14.85 -5.96 12.18
N ASN A 104 16.00 -5.75 11.54
CA ASN A 104 17.27 -5.47 12.20
C ASN A 104 17.56 -3.96 12.27
N ALA A 105 16.68 -3.12 11.75
CA ALA A 105 16.79 -1.66 11.75
C ALA A 105 15.45 -1.00 12.15
N PRO A 106 15.48 0.20 12.75
CA PRO A 106 14.28 1.02 12.92
C PRO A 106 13.62 1.32 11.57
N LEU A 107 12.29 1.37 11.57
CA LEU A 107 11.48 1.70 10.40
C LEU A 107 10.21 2.43 10.84
N TRP A 108 9.51 3.05 9.88
CA TRP A 108 8.15 3.51 10.12
C TRP A 108 7.22 2.30 10.23
N PHE A 109 6.39 2.22 11.26
CA PHE A 109 5.48 1.10 11.44
C PHE A 109 4.16 1.56 12.06
N THR A 110 3.12 1.68 11.23
CA THR A 110 1.75 1.97 11.68
C THR A 110 0.92 0.70 11.55
N ASN A 111 0.54 0.11 12.68
CA ASN A 111 -0.43 -0.98 12.72
C ASN A 111 -1.59 -0.62 13.64
N LYS A 112 -2.81 -0.63 13.10
CA LYS A 112 -4.03 -0.26 13.83
C LYS A 112 -5.10 -1.33 13.60
N PRO A 113 -5.83 -1.76 14.64
CA PRO A 113 -6.91 -2.74 14.51
C PRO A 113 -8.17 -2.09 13.93
N LEU A 114 -8.08 -1.57 12.71
CA LEU A 114 -9.16 -0.97 11.93
C LEU A 114 -9.59 -1.91 10.81
N GLY A 115 -10.73 -1.60 10.18
CA GLY A 115 -11.31 -2.47 9.15
C GLY A 115 -10.51 -2.56 7.85
N SER A 116 -9.67 -1.56 7.54
CA SER A 116 -8.89 -1.48 6.30
C SER A 116 -7.70 -0.52 6.50
N VAL A 117 -6.58 -0.80 5.82
CA VAL A 117 -5.40 0.06 5.72
C VAL A 117 -5.72 1.40 5.04
N SER A 118 -6.64 1.44 4.08
CA SER A 118 -7.12 2.70 3.51
C SER A 118 -7.70 3.65 4.57
N THR A 119 -8.27 3.11 5.67
CA THR A 119 -8.69 3.94 6.82
C THR A 119 -7.49 4.50 7.59
N ILE A 120 -6.42 3.72 7.74
CA ILE A 120 -5.18 4.15 8.38
C ILE A 120 -4.58 5.30 7.56
N LEU A 121 -4.42 5.09 6.25
CA LEU A 121 -3.84 6.07 5.35
C LEU A 121 -4.67 7.36 5.32
N TYR A 122 -6.00 7.28 5.33
CA TYR A 122 -6.84 8.47 5.46
C TYR A 122 -6.44 9.34 6.65
N TYR A 123 -6.19 8.76 7.82
CA TYR A 123 -5.72 9.53 8.99
C TYR A 123 -4.30 10.08 8.79
N GLU A 124 -3.41 9.35 8.12
CA GLU A 124 -2.06 9.86 7.80
C GLU A 124 -2.14 11.07 6.86
N PHE A 125 -3.00 11.04 5.83
CA PHE A 125 -3.28 12.20 4.97
C PHE A 125 -3.77 13.41 5.77
N GLN A 126 -4.69 13.21 6.72
CA GLN A 126 -5.17 14.29 7.59
C GLN A 126 -4.05 14.84 8.47
N ASN A 127 -3.21 13.99 9.06
CA ASN A 127 -2.10 14.40 9.91
C ASN A 127 -1.08 15.25 9.15
N GLU A 128 -0.77 14.86 7.91
CA GLU A 128 0.20 15.56 7.06
C GLU A 128 -0.41 16.75 6.30
N ASN A 129 -1.71 17.01 6.47
CA ASN A 129 -2.46 18.04 5.74
C ASN A 129 -2.31 17.92 4.21
N VAL A 130 -2.28 16.68 3.71
CA VAL A 130 -2.22 16.39 2.27
C VAL A 130 -3.62 16.17 1.72
N GLU A 131 -3.96 16.88 0.65
CA GLU A 131 -5.22 16.68 -0.07
C GLU A 131 -5.21 15.34 -0.82
N ILE A 132 -6.30 14.58 -0.68
CA ILE A 132 -6.50 13.31 -1.39
C ILE A 132 -7.22 13.61 -2.71
N PRO A 133 -6.64 13.33 -3.89
CA PRO A 133 -7.30 13.48 -5.17
C PRO A 133 -8.60 12.66 -5.25
N THR A 134 -9.62 13.17 -5.93
CA THR A 134 -10.95 12.55 -5.98
C THR A 134 -10.94 11.08 -6.42
N ALA A 135 -10.17 10.74 -7.47
CA ALA A 135 -10.08 9.35 -7.94
C ALA A 135 -9.42 8.44 -6.89
N LEU A 136 -8.36 8.92 -6.22
CA LEU A 136 -7.69 8.18 -5.15
C LEU A 136 -8.61 8.01 -3.93
N ALA A 137 -9.35 9.06 -3.55
CA ALA A 137 -10.33 8.99 -2.48
C ALA A 137 -11.43 7.95 -2.76
N GLY A 138 -11.87 7.88 -4.03
CA GLY A 138 -12.78 6.84 -4.49
C GLY A 138 -12.21 5.43 -4.32
N MET A 139 -10.97 5.23 -4.75
CA MET A 139 -10.26 3.95 -4.61
C MET A 139 -10.08 3.54 -3.14
N MET A 140 -9.69 4.48 -2.27
CA MET A 140 -9.59 4.26 -0.82
C MET A 140 -10.94 3.92 -0.19
N ALA A 141 -12.03 4.55 -0.64
CA ALA A 141 -13.38 4.22 -0.18
C ALA A 141 -13.80 2.81 -0.64
N SER A 142 -13.47 2.40 -1.87
CA SER A 142 -13.72 1.03 -2.37
C SER A 142 -13.02 -0.03 -1.53
N ALA A 143 -11.78 0.23 -1.11
CA ALA A 143 -11.05 -0.66 -0.20
C ALA A 143 -11.75 -0.82 1.15
N ILE A 144 -12.21 0.29 1.75
CA ILE A 144 -12.96 0.23 3.01
C ILE A 144 -14.23 -0.61 2.84
N ILE A 145 -14.96 -0.45 1.74
CA ILE A 145 -16.16 -1.25 1.43
C ILE A 145 -15.81 -2.73 1.27
N SER A 146 -14.73 -3.04 0.52
CA SER A 146 -14.23 -4.40 0.30
C SER A 146 -14.01 -5.15 1.62
N ASP A 147 -13.16 -4.60 2.49
CA ASP A 147 -12.72 -5.34 3.69
C ASP A 147 -13.80 -5.42 4.77
N THR A 148 -14.76 -4.50 4.73
CA THR A 148 -15.83 -4.42 5.73
C THR A 148 -17.17 -4.97 5.25
N LEU A 149 -17.27 -5.38 3.98
CA LEU A 149 -18.45 -5.98 3.35
C LEU A 149 -19.74 -5.15 3.52
N LEU A 150 -19.64 -3.83 3.31
CA LEU A 150 -20.77 -2.89 3.41
C LEU A 150 -21.73 -2.94 2.21
#